data_AF-A0AAW9BQM3-F1
#
_entry.id   AF-A0AAW9BQM3-F1
#
_cell.length_a   1.000
_cell.length_b   1.000
_cell.length_c   1.000
_cell.angle_alpha   90.00
_cell.angle_beta   90.00
_cell.angle_gamma   90.00
#
_symmetry.space_group_name_H-M   'P 1'
#
loop_
_entity.id
_entity.type
_entity.pdbx_description
1 polymer ?
#
loop_
_entity_poly.entity_id
_entity_poly.type
_entity_poly.pdbx_seq_one_letter_code
_entity_poly.pdbx_strand_id
1 'polypeptide(L)'
;IVKAIALVDGAATAIAVNNDNIDAVKTIAYLEFAPSSTPLEIQVGLSPTGTEGAEKNLEAEAKDVSFDTARAQANDAWHQELSRMMVSGGTEDQKEIFYTALYHASIAPMIFQDVDGQYPAMRTRIQKDAGDTPNYSVYSMWDTFRAAHPLKTIIDKDRAIEHARDLLNKYQTGGVLPKWELHSDYTGEMVGHPAVSVIADIMVKHPEAFTAAEFDLALKAADETVNFNLDKTESWVPYQDAWNGDKRFTVMTRHNDYQEDVGFIPANTKWAPDSGDKPGYVEGLKVDKYDELVNESVSYGLENAYYDWCIAQIAKLAGNDQQYDRYMARSESFKNYFDYNPEQYGKLQDTKGNALGATGFMRPAYMNSGS
;
A
#
# COMPACT_ATOMS: atom_id res chain seq x y z
N ILE A 1 -16.55 -27.43 28.63
CA ILE A 1 -17.39 -26.21 28.73
C ILE A 1 -18.61 -26.56 29.58
N VAL A 2 -18.89 -25.80 30.63
CA VAL A 2 -20.08 -25.97 31.50
C VAL A 2 -21.20 -25.01 31.11
N LYS A 3 -20.90 -23.95 30.34
CA LYS A 3 -21.88 -23.00 29.82
C LYS A 3 -21.36 -22.35 28.55
N ALA A 4 -22.21 -22.23 27.54
CA ALA A 4 -21.94 -21.46 26.32
C ALA A 4 -23.13 -20.57 25.99
N ILE A 5 -22.89 -19.28 25.85
CA ILE A 5 -23.90 -18.28 25.50
C ILE A 5 -23.36 -17.45 24.34
N ALA A 6 -24.21 -17.20 23.34
CA ALA A 6 -24.05 -16.07 22.44
C ALA A 6 -24.94 -14.92 22.91
N LEU A 7 -24.36 -13.73 23.10
CA LEU A 7 -25.14 -12.50 23.20
C LEU A 7 -25.26 -11.92 21.80
N VAL A 8 -26.48 -11.80 21.31
CA VAL A 8 -26.82 -11.24 19.99
C VAL A 8 -27.74 -10.05 20.21
N ASP A 9 -27.27 -8.84 19.86
CA ASP A 9 -28.04 -7.59 20.01
C ASP A 9 -28.61 -7.38 21.42
N GLY A 10 -27.86 -7.82 22.43
CA GLY A 10 -28.22 -7.71 23.85
C GLY A 10 -29.09 -8.86 24.38
N ALA A 11 -29.52 -9.80 23.54
CA ALA A 11 -30.24 -11.00 23.94
C ALA A 11 -29.29 -12.20 24.13
N ALA A 12 -29.39 -12.90 25.26
CA ALA A 12 -28.62 -14.10 25.54
C ALA A 12 -29.32 -15.35 24.98
N THR A 13 -28.59 -16.13 24.17
CA THR A 13 -29.06 -17.41 23.64
C THR A 13 -28.04 -18.49 23.99
N ALA A 14 -28.50 -19.60 24.56
CA ALA A 14 -27.66 -20.77 24.79
C ALA A 14 -27.30 -21.40 23.44
N ILE A 15 -26.03 -21.74 23.26
CA ILE A 15 -25.52 -22.32 22.00
C ILE A 15 -24.89 -23.68 22.27
N ALA A 16 -25.01 -24.60 21.31
CA ALA A 16 -24.22 -25.81 21.31
C ALA A 16 -22.88 -25.45 20.63
N VAL A 17 -21.75 -25.64 21.30
CA VAL A 17 -20.44 -25.32 20.70
C VAL A 17 -20.08 -26.43 19.69
N ASN A 18 -20.77 -26.45 18.55
CA ASN A 18 -20.68 -27.49 17.50
C ASN A 18 -20.77 -26.84 16.10
N ASN A 19 -19.78 -26.05 15.68
CA ASN A 19 -19.77 -25.39 14.37
C ASN A 19 -21.05 -24.60 14.03
N ASP A 20 -21.73 -24.06 15.06
CA ASP A 20 -22.91 -23.22 14.89
C ASP A 20 -22.49 -21.86 14.29
N ASN A 21 -23.14 -21.46 13.19
CA ASN A 21 -22.97 -20.13 12.59
C ASN A 21 -23.94 -19.13 13.22
N ILE A 22 -23.40 -18.00 13.67
CA ILE A 22 -24.18 -16.90 14.25
C ILE A 22 -23.96 -15.65 13.41
N ASP A 23 -25.02 -15.21 12.73
CA ASP A 23 -25.02 -13.95 11.97
C ASP A 23 -25.68 -12.86 12.80
N ALA A 24 -24.87 -11.93 13.31
CA ALA A 24 -25.30 -10.84 14.16
C ALA A 24 -24.26 -9.71 14.21
N VAL A 25 -24.72 -8.47 14.39
CA VAL A 25 -23.89 -7.25 14.37
C VAL A 25 -23.21 -6.98 15.72
N LYS A 26 -23.73 -7.54 16.81
CA LYS A 26 -23.20 -7.40 18.18
C LYS A 26 -23.14 -8.75 18.86
N THR A 27 -22.07 -9.48 18.57
CA THR A 27 -21.91 -10.87 19.00
C THR A 27 -20.86 -10.98 20.11
N ILE A 28 -21.21 -11.62 21.22
CA ILE A 28 -20.25 -12.01 22.27
C ILE A 28 -20.40 -13.52 22.48
N ALA A 29 -19.29 -14.25 22.37
CA ALA A 29 -19.20 -15.63 22.83
C ALA A 29 -18.78 -15.65 24.30
N TYR A 30 -19.65 -16.14 25.18
CA TYR A 30 -19.34 -16.39 26.59
C TYR A 30 -19.22 -17.89 26.82
N LEU A 31 -18.01 -18.34 27.14
CA LEU A 31 -17.69 -19.74 27.43
C LEU A 31 -17.24 -19.87 28.88
N GLU A 32 -17.93 -20.71 29.65
CA GLU A 32 -17.56 -21.06 31.01
C GLU A 32 -16.98 -22.48 31.03
N PHE A 33 -15.86 -22.65 31.72
CA PHE A 33 -15.17 -23.93 31.86
C PHE A 33 -15.25 -24.39 33.31
N ALA A 34 -15.28 -25.71 33.53
CA ALA A 34 -15.22 -26.24 34.88
C ALA A 34 -13.88 -25.86 35.54
N PRO A 35 -13.83 -25.63 36.85
CA PRO A 35 -12.58 -25.42 37.56
C PRO A 35 -11.60 -26.57 37.29
N SER A 36 -10.36 -26.21 36.97
CA SER A 36 -9.29 -27.16 36.67
C SER A 36 -7.96 -26.63 37.20
N SER A 37 -7.07 -27.53 37.64
CA SER A 37 -5.66 -27.23 37.92
C SER A 37 -4.79 -27.29 36.67
N THR A 38 -5.32 -27.83 35.56
CA THR A 38 -4.65 -27.87 34.26
C THR A 38 -4.91 -26.56 33.52
N PRO A 39 -3.88 -25.91 32.93
CA PRO A 39 -4.07 -24.73 32.10
C PRO A 39 -5.06 -24.99 30.96
N LEU A 40 -5.86 -23.97 30.62
CA LEU A 40 -6.70 -23.98 29.43
C LEU A 40 -5.86 -23.54 28.24
N GLU A 41 -5.65 -24.44 27.28
CA GLU A 41 -5.04 -24.11 25.99
C GLU A 41 -6.14 -23.79 24.97
N ILE A 42 -5.94 -22.72 24.21
CA ILE A 42 -6.85 -22.25 23.16
C ILE A 42 -6.03 -22.07 21.88
N GLN A 43 -6.51 -22.66 20.79
CA GLN A 43 -5.94 -22.46 19.46
C GLN A 43 -6.97 -21.71 18.60
N VAL A 44 -6.50 -20.77 17.78
CA VAL A 44 -7.34 -19.89 16.98
C VAL A 44 -6.77 -19.84 15.56
N GLY A 45 -7.54 -20.31 14.58
CA GLY A 45 -7.26 -20.12 13.16
C GLY A 45 -7.92 -18.85 12.65
N LEU A 46 -7.24 -18.16 11.74
CA LEU A 46 -7.78 -17.01 11.00
C LEU A 46 -7.75 -17.34 9.51
N SER A 47 -8.64 -16.73 8.74
CA SER A 47 -8.69 -16.90 7.29
C SER A 47 -9.28 -15.66 6.62
N PRO A 48 -8.71 -15.22 5.48
CA PRO A 48 -9.31 -14.17 4.67
C PRO A 48 -10.45 -14.68 3.77
N THR A 49 -10.72 -15.99 3.72
CA THR A 49 -11.71 -16.61 2.83
C THR A 49 -12.92 -17.18 3.56
N GLY A 50 -12.84 -17.40 4.87
CA GLY A 50 -13.98 -17.78 5.72
C GLY A 50 -13.64 -18.84 6.78
N THR A 51 -14.66 -19.33 7.47
CA THR A 51 -14.49 -20.30 8.56
C THR A 51 -13.88 -21.63 8.10
N GLU A 52 -14.24 -22.13 6.92
CA GLU A 52 -13.65 -23.36 6.36
C GLU A 52 -12.14 -23.21 6.11
N GLY A 53 -11.71 -22.05 5.59
CA GLY A 53 -10.28 -21.73 5.44
C GLY A 53 -9.57 -21.70 6.79
N ALA A 54 -10.19 -21.09 7.80
CA ALA A 54 -9.62 -21.02 9.15
C ALA A 54 -9.48 -22.40 9.80
N GLU A 55 -10.45 -23.30 9.59
CA GLU A 55 -10.37 -24.69 10.03
C GLU A 55 -9.24 -25.45 9.33
N LYS A 56 -9.08 -25.30 8.01
CA LYS A 56 -7.97 -25.90 7.26
C LYS A 56 -6.61 -25.40 7.74
N ASN A 57 -6.48 -24.10 8.00
CA ASN A 57 -5.24 -23.50 8.53
C ASN A 57 -4.90 -24.11 9.90
N LEU A 58 -5.89 -24.19 10.79
CA LEU A 58 -5.71 -24.76 12.13
C LEU A 58 -5.30 -26.24 12.07
N GLU A 59 -5.96 -27.03 11.22
CA GLU A 59 -5.65 -28.45 11.02
C GLU A 59 -4.24 -28.67 10.45
N ALA A 60 -3.80 -27.80 9.55
CA ALA A 60 -2.49 -27.91 8.92
C ALA A 60 -1.34 -27.46 9.84
N GLU A 61 -1.53 -26.41 10.63
CA GLU A 61 -0.45 -25.73 11.34
C GLU A 61 -0.42 -26.00 12.85
N ALA A 62 -1.57 -26.26 13.47
CA ALA A 62 -1.70 -26.34 14.93
C ALA A 62 -2.20 -27.69 15.44
N LYS A 63 -2.59 -28.62 14.55
CA LYS A 63 -3.01 -29.95 14.96
C LYS A 63 -1.92 -30.66 15.74
N ASP A 64 -2.28 -31.13 16.93
CA ASP A 64 -1.39 -31.82 17.87
C ASP A 64 -0.17 -30.97 18.31
N VAL A 65 -0.19 -29.64 18.11
CA VAL A 65 0.87 -28.71 18.54
C VAL A 65 0.50 -28.12 19.90
N SER A 66 1.29 -28.47 20.93
CA SER A 66 1.16 -27.86 22.25
C SER A 66 1.65 -26.41 22.27
N PHE A 67 1.25 -25.63 23.27
CA PHE A 67 1.73 -24.26 23.45
C PHE A 67 3.27 -24.16 23.47
N ASP A 68 3.94 -25.04 24.21
CA ASP A 68 5.40 -25.05 24.31
C ASP A 68 6.06 -25.38 22.97
N THR A 69 5.44 -26.26 22.17
CA THR A 69 5.93 -26.61 20.83
C THR A 69 5.80 -25.42 19.89
N ALA A 70 4.62 -24.76 19.86
CA ALA A 70 4.40 -23.56 19.05
C ALA A 70 5.38 -22.44 19.43
N ARG A 71 5.61 -22.22 20.73
CA ARG A 71 6.59 -21.24 21.23
C ARG A 71 8.02 -21.57 20.77
N ALA A 72 8.42 -22.84 20.80
CA ALA A 72 9.75 -23.24 20.35
C ALA A 72 9.91 -23.01 18.83
N GLN A 73 8.93 -23.44 18.03
CA GLN A 73 8.91 -23.22 16.58
C GLN A 73 8.97 -21.73 16.22
N ALA A 74 8.22 -20.88 16.94
CA ALA A 74 8.26 -19.44 16.73
C ALA A 74 9.63 -18.83 17.08
N ASN A 75 10.28 -19.27 18.16
CA ASN A 75 11.64 -18.82 18.49
C ASN A 75 12.65 -19.24 17.43
N ASP A 76 12.55 -20.47 16.91
CA ASP A 76 13.45 -20.97 15.87
C ASP A 76 13.27 -20.18 14.55
N ALA A 77 12.02 -19.92 14.16
CA ALA A 77 11.70 -19.10 12.99
C ALA A 77 12.25 -17.66 13.13
N TRP A 78 12.07 -17.02 14.29
CA TRP A 78 12.63 -15.69 14.55
C TRP A 78 14.15 -15.70 14.60
N HIS A 79 14.75 -16.74 15.17
CA HIS A 79 16.20 -16.87 15.18
C HIS A 79 16.76 -16.97 13.76
N GLN A 80 16.11 -17.75 12.88
CA GLN A 80 16.48 -17.85 11.48
C GLN A 80 16.33 -16.51 10.73
N GLU A 81 15.21 -15.81 10.91
CA GLU A 81 14.97 -14.52 10.24
C GLU A 81 15.96 -13.45 10.70
N LEU A 82 16.19 -13.33 12.02
CA LEU A 82 17.13 -12.33 12.56
C LEU A 82 18.60 -12.67 12.24
N SER A 83 18.92 -13.95 11.99
CA SER A 83 20.26 -14.38 11.59
C SER A 83 20.64 -13.99 10.16
N ARG A 84 19.72 -13.41 9.38
CA ARG A 84 20.03 -12.81 8.06
C ARG A 84 21.08 -11.70 8.14
N MET A 85 21.19 -11.04 9.29
CA MET A 85 22.25 -10.06 9.56
C MET A 85 22.93 -10.37 10.89
N MET A 86 24.21 -10.76 10.82
CA MET A 86 25.04 -10.95 12.02
C MET A 86 25.91 -9.72 12.26
N VAL A 87 25.80 -9.11 13.44
CA VAL A 87 26.60 -7.93 13.84
C VAL A 87 27.64 -8.30 14.90
N SER A 88 28.82 -7.69 14.81
CA SER A 88 29.90 -7.81 15.81
C SER A 88 30.31 -6.44 16.37
N GLY A 89 30.69 -6.39 17.64
CA GLY A 89 30.95 -5.13 18.36
C GLY A 89 29.68 -4.55 18.99
N GLY A 90 29.75 -3.29 19.41
CA GLY A 90 28.64 -2.58 20.08
C GLY A 90 28.38 -3.03 21.52
N THR A 91 27.58 -2.26 22.26
CA THR A 91 27.04 -2.65 23.57
C THR A 91 25.86 -3.60 23.41
N GLU A 92 25.43 -4.26 24.50
CA GLU A 92 24.23 -5.08 24.47
C GLU A 92 22.97 -4.26 24.12
N ASP A 93 22.83 -3.04 24.65
CA ASP A 93 21.73 -2.13 24.30
C ASP A 93 21.69 -1.81 22.79
N GLN A 94 22.86 -1.63 22.16
CA GLN A 94 22.93 -1.36 20.72
C GLN A 94 22.51 -2.59 19.90
N LYS A 95 22.85 -3.80 20.34
CA LYS A 95 22.40 -5.04 19.71
C LYS A 95 20.89 -5.24 19.89
N GLU A 96 20.35 -4.92 21.06
CA GLU A 96 18.91 -4.97 21.33
C GLU A 96 18.14 -4.01 20.41
N ILE A 97 18.59 -2.75 20.29
CA ILE A 97 18.00 -1.79 19.34
C ILE A 97 18.06 -2.32 17.92
N PHE A 98 19.21 -2.86 17.50
CA PHE A 98 19.40 -3.38 16.14
C PHE A 98 18.46 -4.55 15.83
N TYR A 99 18.46 -5.60 16.65
CA TYR A 99 17.64 -6.79 16.39
C TYR A 99 16.15 -6.52 16.60
N THR A 100 15.78 -5.59 17.49
CA THR A 100 14.39 -5.13 17.62
C THR A 100 13.94 -4.38 16.36
N ALA A 101 14.79 -3.52 15.79
CA ALA A 101 14.49 -2.85 14.53
C ALA A 101 14.38 -3.84 13.36
N LEU A 102 15.25 -4.85 13.31
CA LEU A 102 15.18 -5.90 12.29
C LEU A 102 13.92 -6.76 12.43
N TYR A 103 13.52 -7.09 13.66
CA TYR A 103 12.23 -7.72 13.95
C TYR A 103 11.07 -6.87 13.40
N HIS A 104 11.01 -5.58 13.73
CA HIS A 104 9.97 -4.67 13.23
C HIS A 104 9.97 -4.51 11.70
N ALA A 105 11.13 -4.61 11.05
CA ALA A 105 11.23 -4.58 9.59
C ALA A 105 10.78 -5.88 8.91
N SER A 106 10.54 -6.95 9.67
CA SER A 106 10.27 -8.31 9.15
C SER A 106 8.84 -8.79 9.40
N ILE A 107 8.01 -8.02 10.10
CA ILE A 107 6.61 -8.41 10.40
C ILE A 107 5.63 -8.18 9.24
N ALA A 108 5.96 -7.34 8.27
CA ALA A 108 5.11 -7.00 7.14
C ALA A 108 5.95 -6.73 5.87
N PRO A 109 5.41 -6.94 4.65
CA PRO A 109 4.12 -7.55 4.33
C PRO A 109 3.98 -8.98 4.86
N MET A 110 2.74 -9.40 5.15
CA MET A 110 2.45 -10.73 5.70
C MET A 110 1.60 -11.56 4.73
N ILE A 111 1.75 -12.88 4.77
CA ILE A 111 0.93 -13.79 3.97
C ILE A 111 -0.55 -13.54 4.30
N PHE A 112 -1.37 -13.40 3.25
CA PHE A 112 -2.80 -13.15 3.34
C PHE A 112 -3.57 -14.08 2.40
N GLN A 113 -3.42 -15.37 2.67
CA GLN A 113 -4.11 -16.47 2.01
C GLN A 113 -4.25 -17.62 3.02
N ASP A 114 -5.09 -18.59 2.70
CA ASP A 114 -5.17 -19.85 3.44
C ASP A 114 -4.07 -20.85 3.00
N VAL A 115 -3.89 -21.90 3.78
CA VAL A 115 -2.91 -22.98 3.52
C VAL A 115 -3.17 -23.71 2.20
N ASP A 116 -4.39 -23.64 1.67
CA ASP A 116 -4.76 -24.19 0.35
C ASP A 116 -4.60 -23.19 -0.80
N GLY A 117 -3.97 -22.04 -0.54
CA GLY A 117 -3.69 -21.01 -1.54
C GLY A 117 -4.83 -20.05 -1.82
N GLN A 118 -6.01 -20.23 -1.20
CA GLN A 118 -7.16 -19.38 -1.46
C GLN A 118 -7.02 -17.99 -0.82
N TYR A 119 -7.35 -16.94 -1.56
CA TYR A 119 -7.32 -15.55 -1.08
C TYR A 119 -8.36 -14.66 -1.80
N PRO A 120 -8.82 -13.55 -1.18
CA PRO A 120 -9.71 -12.60 -1.84
C PRO A 120 -8.94 -11.70 -2.83
N ALA A 121 -9.45 -11.54 -4.05
CA ALA A 121 -8.91 -10.63 -5.06
C ALA A 121 -9.02 -9.14 -4.67
N MET A 122 -8.01 -8.33 -5.02
CA MET A 122 -7.84 -6.92 -4.61
C MET A 122 -9.03 -5.98 -4.88
N ARG A 123 -9.74 -6.14 -6.01
CA ARG A 123 -10.89 -5.29 -6.36
C ARG A 123 -12.23 -5.91 -6.02
N THR A 124 -12.40 -7.20 -6.34
CA THR A 124 -13.71 -7.85 -6.34
C THR A 124 -13.94 -8.72 -5.11
N ARG A 125 -12.89 -9.01 -4.32
CA ARG A 125 -12.85 -9.98 -3.23
C ARG A 125 -13.27 -11.42 -3.56
N ILE A 126 -13.65 -11.71 -4.80
CA ILE A 126 -13.81 -13.06 -5.33
C ILE A 126 -12.55 -13.87 -5.01
N GLN A 127 -12.75 -15.08 -4.48
CA GLN A 127 -11.67 -15.99 -4.13
C GLN A 127 -10.86 -16.39 -5.37
N LYS A 128 -9.55 -16.43 -5.20
CA LYS A 128 -8.54 -16.79 -6.18
C LYS A 128 -7.54 -17.74 -5.55
N ASP A 129 -6.86 -18.49 -6.41
CA ASP A 129 -5.76 -19.38 -6.04
C ASP A 129 -4.44 -18.65 -6.30
N ALA A 130 -3.59 -18.59 -5.27
CA ALA A 130 -2.28 -17.96 -5.32
C ALA A 130 -1.28 -18.69 -6.26
N GLY A 131 -1.50 -19.98 -6.51
CA GLY A 131 -0.56 -20.81 -7.26
C GLY A 131 0.84 -20.74 -6.65
N ASP A 132 1.84 -20.47 -7.50
CA ASP A 132 3.26 -20.42 -7.08
C ASP A 132 3.68 -19.08 -6.44
N THR A 133 2.83 -18.05 -6.48
CA THR A 133 3.15 -16.73 -5.92
C THR A 133 2.23 -16.43 -4.74
N PRO A 134 2.74 -16.49 -3.49
CA PRO A 134 1.91 -16.20 -2.33
C PRO A 134 1.30 -14.79 -2.40
N ASN A 135 0.03 -14.66 -2.00
CA ASN A 135 -0.63 -13.36 -1.82
C ASN A 135 -0.26 -12.78 -0.46
N TYR A 136 0.26 -11.56 -0.45
CA TYR A 136 0.60 -10.82 0.77
C TYR A 136 -0.39 -9.69 1.03
N SER A 137 -0.35 -9.14 2.23
CA SER A 137 -1.09 -7.95 2.62
C SER A 137 -0.26 -7.02 3.50
N VAL A 138 -0.75 -5.79 3.68
CA VAL A 138 -0.18 -4.72 4.51
C VAL A 138 1.00 -4.08 3.83
N TYR A 139 0.74 -3.59 2.61
CA TYR A 139 1.70 -2.82 1.85
C TYR A 139 1.58 -1.33 2.18
N SER A 140 2.27 -0.87 3.24
CA SER A 140 2.43 0.55 3.59
C SER A 140 3.50 1.22 2.72
N MET A 141 3.28 1.23 1.40
CA MET A 141 4.38 1.45 0.46
C MET A 141 4.92 2.87 0.45
N TRP A 142 4.12 3.90 0.73
CA TRP A 142 4.61 5.28 0.81
C TRP A 142 5.75 5.47 1.83
N ASP A 143 5.75 4.69 2.91
CA ASP A 143 6.85 4.63 3.87
C ASP A 143 7.91 3.61 3.43
N THR A 144 7.46 2.39 3.14
CA THR A 144 8.36 1.23 3.06
C THR A 144 9.18 1.16 1.78
N PHE A 145 8.81 1.86 0.70
CA PHE A 145 9.65 1.96 -0.51
C PHE A 145 11.01 2.64 -0.21
N ARG A 146 11.07 3.47 0.83
CA ARG A 146 12.23 4.30 1.16
C ARG A 146 13.39 3.51 1.76
N ALA A 147 13.09 2.46 2.54
CA ALA A 147 14.12 1.72 3.27
C ALA A 147 13.79 0.23 3.50
N ALA A 148 12.55 -0.11 3.87
CA ALA A 148 12.19 -1.50 4.20
C ALA A 148 12.23 -2.43 2.98
N HIS A 149 11.64 -2.02 1.85
CA HIS A 149 11.73 -2.77 0.60
C HIS A 149 13.17 -2.84 0.05
N PRO A 150 13.93 -1.72 0.00
CA PRO A 150 15.36 -1.77 -0.33
C PRO A 150 16.16 -2.72 0.58
N LEU A 151 15.93 -2.72 1.89
CA LEU A 151 16.57 -3.65 2.82
C LEU A 151 16.26 -5.10 2.43
N LYS A 152 15.00 -5.40 2.10
CA LYS A 152 14.59 -6.76 1.70
C LYS A 152 15.32 -7.23 0.44
N THR A 153 15.57 -6.36 -0.53
CA THR A 153 16.38 -6.71 -1.72
C THR A 153 17.81 -7.16 -1.38
N ILE A 154 18.34 -6.75 -0.22
CA ILE A 154 19.69 -7.07 0.25
C ILE A 154 19.68 -8.36 1.08
N ILE A 155 18.76 -8.47 2.04
CA ILE A 155 18.79 -9.53 3.06
C ILE A 155 17.89 -10.73 2.74
N ASP A 156 16.93 -10.57 1.83
CA ASP A 156 15.95 -11.59 1.47
C ASP A 156 15.41 -11.38 0.05
N LYS A 157 16.31 -11.52 -0.93
CA LYS A 157 16.04 -11.30 -2.35
C LYS A 157 14.81 -12.06 -2.85
N ASP A 158 14.67 -13.33 -2.45
CA ASP A 158 13.59 -14.19 -2.95
C ASP A 158 12.22 -13.68 -2.50
N ARG A 159 12.10 -13.24 -1.24
CA ARG A 159 10.88 -12.58 -0.75
C ARG A 159 10.60 -11.25 -1.47
N ALA A 160 11.64 -10.48 -1.78
CA ALA A 160 11.47 -9.23 -2.53
C ALA A 160 10.97 -9.50 -3.97
N ILE A 161 11.40 -10.59 -4.60
CA ILE A 161 10.87 -11.06 -5.90
C ILE A 161 9.40 -11.47 -5.76
N GLU A 162 9.06 -12.23 -4.72
CA GLU A 162 7.67 -12.61 -4.43
C GLU A 162 6.77 -11.37 -4.24
N HIS A 163 7.21 -10.36 -3.48
CA HIS A 163 6.44 -9.13 -3.30
C HIS A 163 6.20 -8.41 -4.63
N ALA A 164 7.19 -8.33 -5.54
CA ALA A 164 6.98 -7.73 -6.85
C ALA A 164 5.97 -8.52 -7.68
N ARG A 165 6.03 -9.85 -7.70
CA ARG A 165 5.06 -10.70 -8.40
C ARG A 165 3.66 -10.58 -7.80
N ASP A 166 3.55 -10.53 -6.48
CA ASP A 166 2.29 -10.31 -5.78
C ASP A 166 1.69 -8.93 -6.10
N LEU A 167 2.49 -7.86 -6.14
CA LEU A 167 2.01 -6.54 -6.57
C LEU A 167 1.51 -6.55 -8.03
N LEU A 168 2.17 -7.29 -8.93
CA LEU A 168 1.68 -7.49 -10.31
C LEU A 168 0.39 -8.31 -10.35
N ASN A 169 0.25 -9.33 -9.51
CA ASN A 169 -0.99 -10.09 -9.35
C ASN A 169 -2.13 -9.21 -8.78
N LYS A 170 -1.83 -8.31 -7.85
CA LYS A 170 -2.78 -7.29 -7.37
C LYS A 170 -3.19 -6.33 -8.48
N TYR A 171 -2.30 -5.96 -9.40
CA TYR A 171 -2.69 -5.23 -10.61
C TYR A 171 -3.60 -6.09 -11.51
N GLN A 172 -3.32 -7.37 -11.72
CA GLN A 172 -4.15 -8.23 -12.58
C GLN A 172 -5.56 -8.47 -12.00
N THR A 173 -5.66 -8.66 -10.68
CA THR A 173 -6.93 -8.90 -9.99
C THR A 173 -7.65 -7.61 -9.61
N GLY A 174 -6.90 -6.51 -9.52
CA GLY A 174 -7.37 -5.22 -9.07
C GLY A 174 -7.60 -4.21 -10.18
N GLY A 175 -6.84 -4.25 -11.27
CA GLY A 175 -6.88 -3.34 -12.42
C GLY A 175 -5.93 -2.13 -12.31
N VAL A 176 -5.43 -1.81 -11.12
CA VAL A 176 -4.41 -0.77 -10.85
C VAL A 176 -3.51 -1.24 -9.71
N LEU A 177 -2.24 -0.82 -9.69
CA LEU A 177 -1.35 -1.11 -8.56
C LEU A 177 -1.84 -0.37 -7.30
N PRO A 178 -1.78 -1.00 -6.11
CA PRO A 178 -2.10 -0.31 -4.87
C PRO A 178 -1.08 0.77 -4.51
N LYS A 179 -1.55 1.86 -3.90
CA LYS A 179 -0.68 2.82 -3.19
C LYS A 179 -0.41 2.34 -1.76
N TRP A 180 -1.50 1.97 -1.10
CA TRP A 180 -1.53 1.43 0.24
C TRP A 180 -2.60 0.33 0.26
N GLU A 181 -2.14 -0.91 0.38
CA GLU A 181 -3.00 -2.09 0.38
C GLU A 181 -3.20 -2.58 1.81
N LEU A 182 -4.44 -2.99 2.09
CA LEU A 182 -4.79 -3.65 3.33
C LEU A 182 -5.86 -4.70 3.11
N HIS A 183 -5.51 -5.95 3.43
CA HIS A 183 -6.36 -7.12 3.40
C HIS A 183 -7.01 -7.33 2.03
N SER A 184 -6.23 -7.26 0.95
CA SER A 184 -6.68 -7.30 -0.44
C SER A 184 -7.74 -6.25 -0.76
N ASP A 185 -7.52 -5.02 -0.28
CA ASP A 185 -8.39 -3.88 -0.59
C ASP A 185 -7.58 -2.58 -0.75
N TYR A 186 -8.16 -1.63 -1.48
CA TYR A 186 -7.58 -0.31 -1.69
C TYR A 186 -8.03 0.63 -0.58
N THR A 187 -7.09 1.25 0.14
CA THR A 187 -7.44 2.33 1.08
C THR A 187 -7.44 3.70 0.42
N GLY A 188 -6.58 3.87 -0.59
CA GLY A 188 -6.28 5.16 -1.23
C GLY A 188 -5.41 6.07 -0.38
N GLU A 189 -4.82 5.55 0.70
CA GLU A 189 -4.02 6.31 1.66
C GLU A 189 -2.67 6.74 1.04
N MET A 190 -2.22 7.93 1.46
CA MET A 190 -0.99 8.62 1.05
C MET A 190 -0.91 9.04 -0.44
N VAL A 191 0.22 9.65 -0.82
CA VAL A 191 0.45 10.23 -2.14
C VAL A 191 1.20 9.30 -3.09
N GLY A 192 1.07 9.61 -4.39
CA GLY A 192 1.86 9.00 -5.47
C GLY A 192 1.59 7.52 -5.73
N HIS A 193 2.58 6.80 -6.25
CA HIS A 193 2.45 5.45 -6.80
C HIS A 193 3.61 4.52 -6.36
N PRO A 194 3.78 4.29 -5.04
CA PRO A 194 5.00 3.67 -4.49
C PRO A 194 5.21 2.20 -4.88
N ALA A 195 4.16 1.47 -5.26
CA ALA A 195 4.31 0.11 -5.81
C ALA A 195 5.28 0.04 -7.01
N VAL A 196 5.28 1.10 -7.85
CA VAL A 196 6.17 1.19 -9.01
C VAL A 196 7.64 1.20 -8.58
N SER A 197 7.96 1.95 -7.51
CA SER A 197 9.32 2.00 -6.96
C SER A 197 9.76 0.63 -6.43
N VAL A 198 8.89 -0.05 -5.67
CA VAL A 198 9.16 -1.39 -5.12
C VAL A 198 9.43 -2.40 -6.23
N ILE A 199 8.61 -2.42 -7.29
CA ILE A 199 8.77 -3.31 -8.43
C ILE A 199 10.05 -2.99 -9.20
N ALA A 200 10.30 -1.70 -9.51
CA ALA A 200 11.47 -1.27 -10.25
C ALA A 200 12.78 -1.63 -9.51
N ASP A 201 12.84 -1.42 -8.20
CA ASP A 201 14.05 -1.65 -7.41
C ASP A 201 14.55 -3.10 -7.51
N ILE A 202 13.65 -4.08 -7.30
CA ILE A 202 14.04 -5.49 -7.38
C ILE A 202 14.31 -5.95 -8.82
N MET A 203 13.52 -5.46 -9.80
CA MET A 203 13.72 -5.80 -11.21
C MET A 203 15.05 -5.26 -11.77
N VAL A 204 15.47 -4.06 -11.36
CA VAL A 204 16.75 -3.47 -11.79
C VAL A 204 17.94 -4.16 -11.12
N LYS A 205 17.82 -4.51 -9.84
CA LYS A 205 18.90 -5.19 -9.10
C LYS A 205 19.08 -6.66 -9.50
N HIS A 206 17.98 -7.33 -9.86
CA HIS A 206 17.96 -8.76 -10.18
C HIS A 206 17.14 -9.07 -11.44
N PRO A 207 17.50 -8.50 -12.61
CA PRO A 207 16.74 -8.69 -13.84
C PRO A 207 16.73 -10.15 -14.30
N GLU A 208 17.72 -10.96 -13.93
CA GLU A 208 17.80 -12.39 -14.24
C GLU A 208 16.69 -13.23 -13.59
N ALA A 209 16.03 -12.70 -12.55
CA ALA A 209 14.96 -13.38 -11.84
C ALA A 209 13.59 -13.21 -12.54
N PHE A 210 13.50 -12.35 -13.55
CA PHE A 210 12.26 -11.97 -14.22
C PHE A 210 12.34 -12.28 -15.73
N THR A 211 11.19 -12.62 -16.29
CA THR A 211 11.01 -12.87 -17.72
C THR A 211 10.68 -11.58 -18.46
N ALA A 212 10.87 -11.58 -19.79
CA ALA A 212 10.45 -10.45 -20.64
C ALA A 212 8.95 -10.13 -20.47
N ALA A 213 8.11 -11.15 -20.32
CA ALA A 213 6.68 -10.97 -20.09
C ALA A 213 6.37 -10.30 -18.73
N GLU A 214 7.18 -10.54 -17.70
CA GLU A 214 7.06 -9.85 -16.42
C GLU A 214 7.48 -8.38 -16.53
N PHE A 215 8.51 -8.05 -17.33
CA PHE A 215 8.87 -6.66 -17.61
C PHE A 215 7.77 -5.92 -18.38
N ASP A 216 7.19 -6.55 -19.40
CA ASP A 216 6.06 -5.99 -20.15
C ASP A 216 4.84 -5.77 -19.26
N LEU A 217 4.54 -6.75 -18.37
CA LEU A 217 3.45 -6.64 -17.41
C LEU A 217 3.69 -5.52 -16.40
N ALA A 218 4.91 -5.38 -15.88
CA ALA A 218 5.26 -4.32 -14.95
C ALA A 218 5.18 -2.94 -15.59
N LEU A 219 5.65 -2.79 -16.83
CA LEU A 219 5.55 -1.53 -17.57
C LEU A 219 4.09 -1.16 -17.79
N LYS A 220 3.27 -2.12 -18.25
CA LYS A 220 1.83 -1.91 -18.45
C LYS A 220 1.13 -1.55 -17.13
N ALA A 221 1.41 -2.29 -16.06
CA ALA A 221 0.81 -2.05 -14.75
C ALA A 221 1.15 -0.64 -14.23
N ALA A 222 2.40 -0.21 -14.40
CA ALA A 222 2.84 1.11 -14.01
C ALA A 222 2.17 2.21 -14.86
N ASP A 223 2.24 2.12 -16.19
CA ASP A 223 1.67 3.12 -17.11
C ASP A 223 0.15 3.29 -16.90
N GLU A 224 -0.60 2.18 -16.80
CA GLU A 224 -2.05 2.22 -16.58
C GLU A 224 -2.46 2.67 -15.16
N THR A 225 -1.55 2.61 -14.19
CA THR A 225 -1.84 3.03 -12.80
C THR A 225 -1.54 4.51 -12.60
N VAL A 226 -0.46 5.02 -13.21
CA VAL A 226 -0.07 6.41 -13.02
C VAL A 226 -0.86 7.37 -13.89
N ASN A 227 -1.30 6.96 -15.08
CA ASN A 227 -2.05 7.84 -15.98
C ASN A 227 -3.55 7.76 -15.66
N PHE A 228 -4.20 8.90 -15.42
CA PHE A 228 -5.62 8.89 -15.15
C PHE A 228 -6.39 8.56 -16.43
N ASN A 229 -7.47 7.81 -16.26
CA ASN A 229 -8.34 7.40 -17.34
C ASN A 229 -9.78 7.53 -16.85
N LEU A 230 -10.53 8.43 -17.48
CA LEU A 230 -11.90 8.75 -17.07
C LEU A 230 -12.83 7.53 -17.22
N ASP A 231 -12.80 6.86 -18.36
CA ASP A 231 -13.65 5.70 -18.64
C ASP A 231 -13.36 4.56 -17.65
N LYS A 232 -12.09 4.32 -17.34
CA LYS A 232 -11.65 3.37 -16.32
C LYS A 232 -12.14 3.81 -14.95
N THR A 233 -11.94 5.07 -14.57
CA THR A 233 -12.39 5.59 -13.27
C THR A 233 -13.90 5.45 -13.12
N GLU A 234 -14.69 5.73 -14.14
CA GLU A 234 -16.16 5.59 -14.05
C GLU A 234 -16.63 4.13 -13.98
N SER A 235 -15.97 3.22 -14.72
CA SER A 235 -16.36 1.79 -14.78
C SER A 235 -15.72 0.91 -13.70
N TRP A 236 -14.62 1.34 -13.09
CA TRP A 236 -13.86 0.58 -12.09
C TRP A 236 -14.45 0.80 -10.70
N VAL A 237 -15.35 -0.08 -10.25
CA VAL A 237 -15.91 0.02 -8.90
C VAL A 237 -15.18 -0.97 -7.98
N PRO A 238 -14.39 -0.52 -6.99
CA PRO A 238 -13.79 -1.41 -6.01
C PRO A 238 -14.85 -1.93 -5.03
N TYR A 239 -14.51 -2.99 -4.32
CA TYR A 239 -15.30 -3.50 -3.21
C TYR A 239 -15.64 -2.37 -2.21
N GLN A 240 -16.86 -2.43 -1.68
CA GLN A 240 -17.38 -1.45 -0.74
C GLN A 240 -18.12 -2.20 0.37
N ASP A 241 -17.96 -1.71 1.60
CA ASP A 241 -18.70 -2.18 2.76
C ASP A 241 -19.08 -0.99 3.67
N ALA A 242 -19.59 -1.26 4.86
CA ALA A 242 -20.03 -0.22 5.79
C ALA A 242 -18.88 0.68 6.30
N TRP A 243 -17.63 0.24 6.16
CA TRP A 243 -16.41 0.92 6.60
C TRP A 243 -15.60 1.46 5.40
N ASN A 244 -15.70 0.80 4.25
CA ASN A 244 -15.02 1.13 3.01
C ASN A 244 -16.02 1.69 1.98
N GLY A 245 -16.01 3.02 1.82
CA GLY A 245 -16.76 3.71 0.76
C GLY A 245 -16.08 3.62 -0.62
N ASP A 246 -16.58 4.38 -1.59
CA ASP A 246 -16.01 4.40 -2.94
C ASP A 246 -14.59 5.01 -2.98
N LYS A 247 -13.60 4.20 -3.34
CA LYS A 247 -12.17 4.57 -3.36
C LYS A 247 -11.64 4.93 -4.74
N ARG A 248 -12.48 4.93 -5.78
CA ARG A 248 -12.07 5.29 -7.15
C ARG A 248 -11.21 6.54 -7.20
N PHE A 249 -11.71 7.59 -6.56
CA PHE A 249 -11.16 8.92 -6.68
C PHE A 249 -9.97 9.20 -5.77
N THR A 250 -9.66 8.32 -4.81
CA THR A 250 -8.44 8.39 -3.99
C THR A 250 -7.32 7.54 -4.59
N VAL A 251 -7.68 6.46 -5.30
CA VAL A 251 -6.73 5.58 -5.99
C VAL A 251 -6.31 6.17 -7.34
N MET A 252 -7.26 6.59 -8.17
CA MET A 252 -7.01 7.16 -9.51
C MET A 252 -7.28 8.66 -9.50
N THR A 253 -6.23 9.44 -9.28
CA THR A 253 -6.30 10.90 -9.18
C THR A 253 -5.70 11.57 -10.43
N ARG A 254 -6.10 12.81 -10.71
CA ARG A 254 -5.64 13.58 -11.87
C ARG A 254 -4.27 14.23 -11.76
N HIS A 255 -3.54 13.99 -10.67
CA HIS A 255 -2.24 14.60 -10.44
C HIS A 255 -1.31 14.40 -11.65
N ASN A 256 -1.23 13.18 -12.19
CA ASN A 256 -0.34 12.92 -13.32
C ASN A 256 -0.84 13.45 -14.66
N ASP A 257 -2.14 13.69 -14.84
CA ASP A 257 -2.64 14.34 -16.05
C ASP A 257 -2.13 15.77 -16.13
N TYR A 258 -2.19 16.50 -15.02
CA TYR A 258 -1.61 17.84 -14.98
C TYR A 258 -0.10 17.83 -15.19
N GLN A 259 0.61 16.86 -14.59
CA GLN A 259 2.04 16.72 -14.82
C GLN A 259 2.37 16.43 -16.28
N GLU A 260 1.58 15.62 -16.98
CA GLU A 260 1.73 15.36 -18.42
C GLU A 260 1.41 16.62 -19.25
N ASP A 261 0.26 17.25 -18.99
CA ASP A 261 -0.27 18.33 -19.83
C ASP A 261 0.48 19.65 -19.68
N VAL A 262 0.86 19.99 -18.45
CA VAL A 262 1.45 21.31 -18.13
C VAL A 262 2.79 21.22 -17.40
N GLY A 263 3.31 20.01 -17.18
CA GLY A 263 4.64 19.78 -16.59
C GLY A 263 4.67 19.82 -15.06
N PHE A 264 3.58 20.18 -14.40
CA PHE A 264 3.47 20.23 -12.94
C PHE A 264 2.01 20.07 -12.50
N ILE A 265 1.81 19.74 -11.23
CA ILE A 265 0.50 19.71 -10.59
C ILE A 265 0.20 21.09 -10.01
N PRO A 266 -0.86 21.78 -10.47
CA PRO A 266 -1.19 23.10 -10.00
C PRO A 266 -1.74 23.06 -8.57
N ALA A 267 -1.34 24.02 -7.73
CA ALA A 267 -1.86 24.13 -6.37
C ALA A 267 -3.25 24.81 -6.29
N ASN A 268 -3.72 25.36 -7.40
CA ASN A 268 -4.96 26.12 -7.52
C ASN A 268 -6.11 25.36 -8.20
N THR A 269 -5.96 24.06 -8.49
CA THR A 269 -7.00 23.23 -9.14
C THR A 269 -8.34 23.28 -8.42
N LYS A 270 -8.33 23.26 -7.09
CA LYS A 270 -9.54 23.27 -6.25
C LYS A 270 -10.06 24.65 -5.87
N TRP A 271 -9.39 25.74 -6.25
CA TRP A 271 -9.85 27.06 -5.83
C TRP A 271 -11.12 27.43 -6.58
N ALA A 272 -12.14 27.84 -5.83
CA ALA A 272 -13.31 28.46 -6.42
C ALA A 272 -12.88 29.74 -7.16
N PRO A 273 -13.56 30.12 -8.27
CA PRO A 273 -13.23 31.32 -9.03
C PRO A 273 -13.12 32.61 -8.19
N ASP A 274 -13.83 32.67 -7.06
CA ASP A 274 -13.95 33.79 -6.12
C ASP A 274 -13.18 33.62 -4.79
N SER A 275 -12.31 32.61 -4.66
CA SER A 275 -11.52 32.42 -3.42
C SER A 275 -10.61 33.61 -3.10
N GLY A 276 -10.69 34.11 -1.86
CA GLY A 276 -9.97 35.30 -1.39
C GLY A 276 -8.55 35.05 -0.86
N ASP A 277 -8.17 33.79 -0.65
CA ASP A 277 -6.87 33.39 -0.07
C ASP A 277 -5.87 32.93 -1.15
N LYS A 278 -6.11 33.32 -2.41
CA LYS A 278 -5.21 33.06 -3.55
C LYS A 278 -4.07 34.08 -3.63
N PRO A 279 -2.89 33.71 -4.18
CA PRO A 279 -1.89 34.66 -4.64
C PRO A 279 -2.47 35.63 -5.67
N GLY A 280 -1.95 36.86 -5.70
CA GLY A 280 -2.50 37.96 -6.50
C GLY A 280 -2.40 37.81 -8.02
N TYR A 281 -1.79 36.75 -8.53
CA TYR A 281 -1.55 36.50 -9.96
C TYR A 281 -2.37 35.33 -10.54
N VAL A 282 -3.32 34.77 -9.78
CA VAL A 282 -4.13 33.64 -10.25
C VAL A 282 -5.53 34.11 -10.71
N GLU A 283 -5.80 33.99 -12.01
CA GLU A 283 -7.11 34.24 -12.64
C GLU A 283 -7.78 32.95 -13.14
N GLY A 284 -9.12 33.04 -13.33
CA GLY A 284 -9.98 32.15 -14.14
C GLY A 284 -9.74 30.64 -14.05
N LEU A 285 -10.33 30.00 -13.05
CA LEU A 285 -10.18 28.55 -12.85
C LEU A 285 -11.30 27.78 -13.52
N LYS A 286 -10.94 26.78 -14.33
CA LYS A 286 -11.86 25.70 -14.68
C LYS A 286 -11.73 24.65 -13.60
N VAL A 287 -12.85 24.32 -12.98
CA VAL A 287 -12.93 23.23 -12.00
C VAL A 287 -13.89 22.22 -12.59
N ASP A 288 -13.43 21.00 -12.84
CA ASP A 288 -14.32 19.86 -12.97
C ASP A 288 -14.35 19.04 -11.67
N LYS A 289 -15.31 18.10 -11.57
CA LYS A 289 -15.56 17.34 -10.34
C LYS A 289 -14.37 16.47 -9.88
N TYR A 290 -13.41 16.17 -10.75
CA TYR A 290 -12.24 15.36 -10.41
C TYR A 290 -11.07 16.21 -9.90
N ASP A 291 -11.07 17.51 -10.22
CA ASP A 291 -10.02 18.46 -9.85
C ASP A 291 -10.11 18.86 -8.36
N GLU A 292 -11.29 18.72 -7.74
CA GLU A 292 -11.52 18.97 -6.31
C GLU A 292 -10.68 18.07 -5.39
N LEU A 293 -10.22 16.92 -5.91
CA LEU A 293 -9.43 15.92 -5.20
C LEU A 293 -7.93 16.01 -5.52
N VAL A 294 -7.52 17.04 -6.27
CA VAL A 294 -6.11 17.34 -6.50
C VAL A 294 -5.61 18.26 -5.38
N ASN A 295 -4.89 17.67 -4.44
CA ASN A 295 -4.31 18.31 -3.27
C ASN A 295 -2.80 18.04 -3.21
N GLU A 296 -2.10 18.61 -2.22
CA GLU A 296 -0.71 18.22 -1.93
C GLU A 296 0.22 18.31 -3.15
N SER A 297 0.00 19.32 -3.99
CA SER A 297 0.52 19.37 -5.37
C SER A 297 2.04 19.31 -5.47
N VAL A 298 2.76 19.89 -4.50
CA VAL A 298 4.23 19.81 -4.43
C VAL A 298 4.65 18.39 -4.05
N SER A 299 4.03 17.78 -3.04
CA SER A 299 4.36 16.42 -2.60
C SER A 299 4.12 15.41 -3.72
N TYR A 300 2.94 15.44 -4.36
CA TYR A 300 2.67 14.61 -5.51
C TYR A 300 3.63 14.91 -6.67
N GLY A 301 3.96 16.17 -6.95
CA GLY A 301 4.82 16.51 -8.08
C GLY A 301 6.24 15.99 -7.93
N LEU A 302 6.80 16.12 -6.73
CA LEU A 302 8.13 15.60 -6.41
C LEU A 302 8.15 14.06 -6.42
N GLU A 303 7.15 13.43 -5.81
CA GLU A 303 7.13 11.96 -5.74
C GLU A 303 6.76 11.32 -7.09
N ASN A 304 5.82 11.88 -7.85
CA ASN A 304 5.49 11.40 -9.18
C ASN A 304 6.66 11.53 -10.15
N ALA A 305 7.47 12.58 -10.04
CA ALA A 305 8.72 12.68 -10.79
C ALA A 305 9.67 11.49 -10.48
N TYR A 306 9.78 11.11 -9.20
CA TYR A 306 10.55 9.92 -8.80
C TYR A 306 9.93 8.62 -9.30
N TYR A 307 8.61 8.46 -9.21
CA TYR A 307 7.94 7.26 -9.72
C TYR A 307 8.07 7.17 -11.25
N ASP A 308 7.96 8.27 -11.98
CA ASP A 308 8.20 8.33 -13.43
C ASP A 308 9.62 7.86 -13.76
N TRP A 309 10.64 8.27 -13.00
CA TRP A 309 12.00 7.72 -13.17
C TRP A 309 12.05 6.20 -12.97
N CYS A 310 11.30 5.67 -11.99
CA CYS A 310 11.20 4.23 -11.76
C CYS A 310 10.52 3.51 -12.95
N ILE A 311 9.45 4.09 -13.51
CA ILE A 311 8.78 3.55 -14.71
C ILE A 311 9.74 3.52 -15.89
N ALA A 312 10.54 4.58 -16.07
CA ALA A 312 11.57 4.58 -17.11
C ALA A 312 12.54 3.39 -16.92
N GLN A 313 12.95 3.06 -15.70
CA GLN A 313 13.84 1.90 -15.50
C GLN A 313 13.15 0.58 -15.87
N ILE A 314 11.86 0.41 -15.56
CA ILE A 314 11.07 -0.74 -16.01
C ILE A 314 10.95 -0.76 -17.55
N ALA A 315 10.69 0.38 -18.17
CA ALA A 315 10.59 0.51 -19.63
C ALA A 315 11.90 0.10 -20.33
N LYS A 316 13.05 0.48 -19.75
CA LYS A 316 14.36 0.06 -20.22
C LYS A 316 14.56 -1.45 -20.15
N LEU A 317 14.12 -2.10 -19.07
CA LEU A 317 14.17 -3.56 -18.94
C LEU A 317 13.25 -4.26 -19.94
N ALA A 318 12.09 -3.67 -20.24
CA ALA A 318 11.16 -4.14 -21.27
C ALA A 318 11.62 -3.83 -22.72
N GLY A 319 12.73 -3.11 -22.91
CA GLY A 319 13.20 -2.70 -24.24
C GLY A 319 12.26 -1.71 -24.95
N ASN A 320 11.49 -0.94 -24.18
CA ASN A 320 10.54 0.05 -24.69
C ASN A 320 11.13 1.46 -24.62
N ASP A 321 11.95 1.81 -25.61
CA ASP A 321 12.64 3.11 -25.68
C ASP A 321 11.66 4.30 -25.70
N GLN A 322 10.48 4.15 -26.32
CA GLN A 322 9.47 5.20 -26.36
C GLN A 322 8.94 5.56 -24.97
N GLN A 323 8.57 4.55 -24.17
CA GLN A 323 8.12 4.80 -22.80
C GLN A 323 9.29 5.22 -21.89
N TYR A 324 10.49 4.69 -22.12
CA TYR A 324 11.70 5.14 -21.41
C TYR A 324 11.89 6.65 -21.57
N ASP A 325 11.90 7.16 -22.81
CA ASP A 325 12.10 8.57 -23.09
C ASP A 325 10.99 9.46 -22.51
N ARG A 326 9.72 9.04 -22.64
CA ARG A 326 8.57 9.75 -22.06
C ARG A 326 8.70 9.90 -20.55
N TYR A 327 8.96 8.80 -19.86
CA TYR A 327 9.01 8.79 -18.40
C TYR A 327 10.30 9.43 -17.86
N MET A 328 11.42 9.35 -18.57
CA MET A 328 12.61 10.15 -18.24
C MET A 328 12.32 11.64 -18.36
N ALA A 329 11.62 12.10 -19.41
CA ALA A 329 11.25 13.50 -19.56
C ALA A 329 10.31 13.95 -18.44
N ARG A 330 9.30 13.15 -18.09
CA ARG A 330 8.39 13.47 -16.98
C ARG A 330 9.07 13.44 -15.61
N SER A 331 10.11 12.61 -15.43
CA SER A 331 10.88 12.57 -14.19
C SER A 331 11.61 13.88 -13.86
N GLU A 332 11.69 14.80 -14.83
CA GLU A 332 12.27 16.13 -14.66
C GLU A 332 11.23 17.19 -14.23
N SER A 333 9.95 16.82 -14.06
CA SER A 333 8.85 17.72 -13.67
C SER A 333 9.06 18.39 -12.31
N PHE A 334 9.84 17.77 -11.41
CA PHE A 334 10.20 18.36 -10.12
C PHE A 334 10.87 19.73 -10.26
N LYS A 335 11.54 20.00 -11.39
CA LYS A 335 12.21 21.28 -11.67
C LYS A 335 11.22 22.45 -11.73
N ASN A 336 9.97 22.20 -12.10
CA ASN A 336 8.92 23.23 -12.16
C ASN A 336 8.51 23.75 -10.77
N TYR A 337 8.85 23.02 -9.70
CA TYR A 337 8.64 23.45 -8.33
C TYR A 337 9.85 24.18 -7.76
N PHE A 338 11.02 24.16 -8.42
CA PHE A 338 12.24 24.72 -7.84
C PHE A 338 12.24 26.25 -7.90
N ASP A 339 12.33 26.89 -6.73
CA ASP A 339 12.52 28.32 -6.57
C ASP A 339 14.02 28.64 -6.54
N TYR A 340 14.51 29.18 -7.66
CA TYR A 340 15.91 29.59 -7.81
C TYR A 340 16.26 30.86 -7.02
N ASN A 341 15.29 31.50 -6.34
CA ASN A 341 15.52 32.69 -5.55
C ASN A 341 15.52 32.39 -4.03
N PRO A 342 16.69 32.21 -3.40
CA PRO A 342 16.77 31.93 -1.97
C PRO A 342 16.26 33.06 -1.07
N GLU A 343 16.20 34.30 -1.57
CA GLU A 343 15.63 35.40 -0.81
C GLU A 343 14.13 35.27 -0.64
N GLN A 344 13.45 34.48 -1.47
CA GLN A 344 12.01 34.30 -1.41
C GLN A 344 11.59 33.18 -0.48
N TYR A 345 12.49 32.27 -0.08
CA TYR A 345 12.15 31.10 0.74
C TYR A 345 11.36 31.52 2.00
N GLY A 346 10.13 31.03 2.14
CA GLY A 346 9.24 31.39 3.26
C GLY A 346 8.42 32.68 3.10
N LYS A 347 8.52 33.40 1.98
CA LYS A 347 7.85 34.70 1.76
C LYS A 347 6.62 34.66 0.85
N LEU A 348 6.00 33.49 0.66
CA LEU A 348 4.80 33.41 -0.16
C LEU A 348 3.63 34.09 0.58
N GLN A 349 2.91 35.01 -0.09
CA GLN A 349 1.84 35.80 0.50
C GLN A 349 0.54 35.76 -0.33
N ASP A 350 -0.60 35.94 0.34
CA ASP A 350 -1.91 36.14 -0.29
C ASP A 350 -2.05 37.56 -0.88
N THR A 351 -3.20 37.84 -1.53
CA THR A 351 -3.53 39.18 -2.07
C THR A 351 -3.54 40.31 -1.04
N LYS A 352 -3.59 39.99 0.26
CA LYS A 352 -3.63 40.95 1.38
C LYS A 352 -2.27 41.07 2.09
N GLY A 353 -1.24 40.37 1.61
CA GLY A 353 0.10 40.36 2.20
C GLY A 353 0.28 39.42 3.39
N ASN A 354 -0.69 38.55 3.69
CA ASN A 354 -0.55 37.55 4.75
C ASN A 354 0.32 36.39 4.27
N ALA A 355 1.19 35.87 5.13
CA ALA A 355 2.02 34.72 4.78
C ALA A 355 1.17 33.45 4.59
N LEU A 356 1.44 32.72 3.50
CA LEU A 356 0.80 31.44 3.17
C LEU A 356 1.53 30.22 3.78
N GLY A 357 2.54 30.43 4.63
CA GLY A 357 3.23 29.36 5.37
C GLY A 357 4.13 28.43 4.55
N ALA A 358 4.21 28.60 3.23
CA ALA A 358 5.11 27.81 2.38
C ALA A 358 6.57 28.24 2.58
N THR A 359 7.40 27.35 3.15
CA THR A 359 8.84 27.55 3.36
C THR A 359 9.66 26.60 2.50
N GLY A 360 10.90 26.99 2.15
CA GLY A 360 11.81 26.16 1.36
C GLY A 360 11.90 26.52 -0.12
N PHE A 361 12.64 25.68 -0.86
CA PHE A 361 13.03 25.86 -2.25
C PHE A 361 12.16 25.08 -3.25
N MET A 362 11.25 24.25 -2.78
CA MET A 362 10.22 23.61 -3.60
C MET A 362 8.88 24.32 -3.35
N ARG A 363 8.34 24.98 -4.37
CA ARG A 363 7.20 25.89 -4.27
C ARG A 363 6.00 25.37 -5.03
N PRO A 364 4.79 25.62 -4.53
CA PRO A 364 3.59 25.39 -5.31
C PRO A 364 3.66 26.15 -6.64
N ALA A 365 3.42 25.43 -7.74
CA ALA A 365 3.23 26.01 -9.06
C ALA A 365 1.73 26.20 -9.31
N TYR A 366 1.37 27.20 -10.11
CA TYR A 366 -0.01 27.63 -10.32
C TYR A 366 -0.33 27.70 -11.81
N MET A 367 -1.54 27.28 -12.18
CA MET A 367 -2.07 27.53 -13.52
C MET A 367 -2.47 28.99 -13.66
N ASN A 368 -1.92 29.70 -14.64
CA ASN A 368 -2.37 31.03 -15.02
C ASN A 368 -3.46 30.90 -16.09
N SER A 369 -4.67 31.39 -15.85
CA SER A 369 -5.59 31.67 -16.95
C SER A 369 -5.24 33.03 -17.56
N GLY A 370 -4.13 33.10 -18.28
CA GLY A 370 -3.69 34.35 -18.88
C GLY A 370 -2.46 34.14 -19.74
N SER A 371 -2.72 33.98 -21.04
CA SER A 371 -1.76 34.13 -22.13
C SER A 371 -1.12 35.51 -22.16
#